data_AF-A0AAV8Z2E0-F1
#
_entry.id   AF-A0AAV8Z2E0-F1
#
_cell.length_a   1.000
_cell.length_b   1.000
_cell.length_c   1.000
_cell.angle_alpha   90.00
_cell.angle_beta   90.00
_cell.angle_gamma   90.00
#
_symmetry.space_group_name_H-M   'P 1'
#
loop_
_entity.id
_entity.type
_entity.pdbx_description
1 polymer ?
#
loop_
_entity_poly.entity_id
_entity_poly.type
_entity_poly.pdbx_seq_one_letter_code
_entity_poly.pdbx_strand_id
1 'polypeptide(L)'
;MTAMTEAAEKLMDDRNERQHALDVLTEQVELLKTVKADKEELEDALADKADACMVNRKVSVEQFDATCGDMTRAIEDALAKLEEQHTLWTQALDEIQLNVGNKLDKAELAPMRDFINNKLKHLQDRLKSLASLKKDNEAAGTKSKFLRNVNCISCDKDVVMRKQVDSSLYPKPPALPPTRNMAPYLAYELDQLRKQEKCVPNSRNLNAFENAVHSAKTARGPDNLCNRYCGGSHTLTTPQQRVTRLGHFLEQWGPEIAPANDQNIRGTDGK
;
A
#
# COMPACT_ATOMS: atom_id res chain seq x y z
N MET A 1 104.34 -105.76 -39.60
CA MET A 1 104.40 -104.70 -38.56
C MET A 1 104.39 -103.28 -39.13
N THR A 2 104.88 -103.04 -40.36
CA THR A 2 104.96 -101.69 -40.98
C THR A 2 103.62 -101.10 -41.46
N ALA A 3 102.66 -101.91 -41.93
CA ALA A 3 101.35 -101.40 -42.36
C ALA A 3 100.49 -100.87 -41.20
N MET A 4 100.67 -101.43 -39.99
CA MET A 4 99.95 -101.00 -38.80
C MET A 4 100.44 -99.66 -38.28
N THR A 5 101.76 -99.40 -38.40
CA THR A 5 102.35 -98.12 -38.01
C THR A 5 101.97 -97.00 -38.97
N GLU A 6 101.94 -97.27 -40.28
CA GLU A 6 101.50 -96.28 -41.27
C GLU A 6 100.00 -95.93 -41.13
N ALA A 7 99.16 -96.92 -40.83
CA ALA A 7 97.75 -96.68 -40.53
C ALA A 7 97.56 -95.87 -39.23
N ALA A 8 98.38 -96.12 -38.21
CA ALA A 8 98.35 -95.35 -36.97
C ALA A 8 98.79 -93.90 -37.17
N GLU A 9 99.80 -93.64 -38.02
CA GLU A 9 100.26 -92.30 -38.37
C GLU A 9 99.19 -91.49 -39.11
N LYS A 10 98.55 -92.09 -40.13
CA LYS A 10 97.41 -91.47 -40.84
C LYS A 10 96.24 -91.13 -39.89
N LEU A 11 95.96 -91.99 -38.91
CA LEU A 11 94.92 -91.72 -37.91
C LEU A 11 95.32 -90.62 -36.92
N MET A 12 96.61 -90.44 -36.62
CA MET A 12 97.09 -89.33 -35.79
C MET A 12 97.03 -88.00 -36.56
N ASP A 13 97.40 -87.98 -37.84
CA ASP A 13 97.30 -86.79 -38.69
C ASP A 13 95.84 -86.35 -38.86
N ASP A 14 94.95 -87.28 -39.19
CA ASP A 14 93.51 -87.04 -39.32
C ASP A 14 92.86 -86.63 -37.98
N ARG A 15 93.42 -87.09 -36.84
CA ARG A 15 93.03 -86.57 -35.51
C ARG A 15 93.51 -85.14 -35.30
N ASN A 16 94.75 -84.83 -35.66
CA ASN A 16 95.35 -83.50 -35.49
C ASN A 16 94.66 -82.47 -36.38
N GLU A 17 94.32 -82.81 -37.62
CA GLU A 17 93.56 -81.97 -38.54
C GLU A 17 92.15 -81.70 -38.01
N ARG A 18 91.44 -82.73 -37.51
CA ARG A 18 90.13 -82.52 -36.88
C ARG A 18 90.22 -81.69 -35.61
N GLN A 19 91.27 -81.89 -34.79
CA GLN A 19 91.48 -81.08 -33.59
C GLN A 19 91.69 -79.62 -33.97
N HIS A 20 92.52 -79.35 -34.96
CA HIS A 20 92.75 -77.99 -35.46
C HIS A 20 91.46 -77.35 -36.01
N ALA A 21 90.65 -78.10 -36.77
CA ALA A 21 89.37 -77.60 -37.26
C ALA A 21 88.38 -77.31 -36.11
N LEU A 22 88.37 -78.12 -35.05
CA LEU A 22 87.57 -77.87 -33.85
C LEU A 22 88.03 -76.62 -33.11
N ASP A 23 89.34 -76.40 -33.00
CA ASP A 23 89.90 -75.22 -32.34
C ASP A 23 89.51 -73.94 -33.11
N VAL A 24 89.61 -73.96 -34.44
CA VAL A 24 89.17 -72.85 -35.31
C VAL A 24 87.66 -72.61 -35.20
N LEU A 25 86.85 -73.66 -35.19
CA LEU A 25 85.39 -73.51 -35.03
C LEU A 25 85.03 -72.94 -33.66
N THR A 26 85.76 -73.33 -32.62
CA THR A 26 85.58 -72.81 -31.26
C THR A 26 85.92 -71.32 -31.21
N GLU A 27 87.03 -70.91 -31.82
CA GLU A 27 87.40 -69.48 -31.92
C GLU A 27 86.35 -68.66 -32.67
N GLN A 28 85.82 -69.19 -33.78
CA GLN A 28 84.74 -68.54 -34.54
C GLN A 28 83.45 -68.39 -33.72
N VAL A 29 83.12 -69.39 -32.89
CA VAL A 29 81.96 -69.32 -31.99
C VAL A 29 82.15 -68.25 -30.92
N GLU A 30 83.34 -68.13 -30.33
CA GLU A 30 83.63 -67.06 -29.36
C GLU A 30 83.59 -65.67 -29.99
N LEU A 31 84.09 -65.51 -31.22
CA LEU A 31 83.95 -64.26 -31.96
C LEU A 31 82.47 -63.94 -32.23
N LEU A 32 81.66 -64.92 -32.63
CA LEU A 32 80.23 -64.71 -32.85
C LEU A 32 79.48 -64.33 -31.57
N LYS A 33 79.86 -64.88 -30.40
CA LYS A 33 79.28 -64.47 -29.11
C LYS A 33 79.58 -63.03 -28.73
N THR A 34 80.72 -62.50 -29.18
CA THR A 34 81.12 -61.11 -28.87
C THR A 34 80.58 -60.10 -29.89
N VAL A 35 80.31 -60.53 -31.13
CA VAL A 35 79.85 -59.64 -32.21
C VAL A 35 78.34 -59.68 -32.40
N LYS A 36 77.67 -60.79 -32.12
CA LYS A 36 76.21 -60.89 -32.27
C LYS A 36 75.54 -60.28 -31.05
N ALA A 37 74.63 -59.34 -31.30
CA ALA A 37 73.73 -58.84 -30.27
C ALA A 37 72.81 -59.96 -29.78
N ASP A 38 72.73 -60.10 -28.47
CA ASP A 38 71.80 -61.04 -27.84
C ASP A 38 70.37 -60.52 -27.92
N LYS A 39 69.41 -61.44 -27.77
CA LYS A 39 67.98 -61.11 -27.82
C LYS A 39 67.60 -60.02 -26.81
N GLU A 40 68.17 -60.09 -25.61
CA GLU A 40 67.95 -59.11 -24.53
C GLU A 40 68.47 -57.72 -24.90
N GLU A 41 69.67 -57.63 -25.46
CA GLU A 41 70.25 -56.36 -25.92
C GLU A 41 69.42 -55.72 -27.04
N LEU A 42 68.86 -56.55 -27.94
CA LEU A 42 67.95 -56.06 -28.97
C LEU A 42 66.62 -55.58 -28.37
N GLU A 43 66.07 -56.30 -27.39
CA GLU A 43 64.82 -55.93 -26.70
C GLU A 43 64.99 -54.61 -25.93
N ASP A 44 66.10 -54.42 -25.22
CA ASP A 44 66.43 -53.17 -24.52
C ASP A 44 66.62 -52.01 -25.49
N ALA A 45 67.39 -52.22 -26.57
CA ALA A 45 67.57 -51.18 -27.60
C ALA A 45 66.26 -50.81 -28.31
N LEU A 46 65.32 -51.74 -28.43
CA LEU A 46 63.98 -51.47 -28.97
C LEU A 46 63.07 -50.75 -27.97
N ALA A 47 63.20 -51.05 -26.68
CA ALA A 47 62.50 -50.35 -25.60
C ALA A 47 62.92 -48.87 -25.51
N ASP A 48 64.17 -48.56 -25.85
CA ASP A 48 64.70 -47.19 -25.88
C ASP A 48 64.42 -46.43 -27.19
N LYS A 49 64.34 -47.12 -28.34
CA LYS A 49 64.12 -46.48 -29.66
C LYS A 49 62.68 -46.02 -29.89
N ALA A 50 61.72 -46.68 -29.26
CA ALA A 50 60.35 -46.18 -29.17
C ALA A 50 60.24 -45.44 -27.84
N ASP A 51 59.77 -44.20 -27.82
CA ASP A 51 59.34 -43.57 -26.58
C ASP A 51 58.09 -44.32 -26.06
N ALA A 52 58.26 -45.54 -25.53
CA ALA A 52 57.22 -46.36 -24.94
C ALA A 52 56.52 -45.56 -23.83
N CYS A 53 57.29 -44.74 -23.12
CA CYS A 53 56.80 -43.74 -22.19
C CYS A 53 55.88 -42.69 -22.83
N MET A 54 56.15 -42.20 -24.05
CA MET A 54 55.25 -41.27 -24.75
C MET A 54 54.01 -41.95 -25.30
N VAL A 55 54.10 -43.19 -25.76
CA VAL A 55 52.94 -43.96 -26.24
C VAL A 55 52.03 -44.32 -25.07
N ASN A 56 52.57 -44.76 -23.94
CA ASN A 56 51.81 -45.07 -22.72
C ASN A 56 51.11 -43.85 -22.10
N ARG A 57 51.58 -42.63 -22.42
CA ARG A 57 50.92 -41.38 -22.01
C ARG A 57 49.75 -40.98 -22.91
N LYS A 58 49.59 -41.61 -24.08
CA LYS A 58 48.51 -41.31 -25.02
C LYS A 58 47.31 -42.20 -24.73
N VAL A 59 46.12 -41.64 -24.92
CA VAL A 59 44.87 -42.40 -24.90
C VAL A 59 44.77 -43.26 -26.17
N SER A 60 44.23 -44.46 -26.02
CA SER A 60 43.93 -45.31 -27.19
C SER A 60 42.82 -44.67 -28.04
N VAL A 61 42.90 -44.87 -29.35
CA VAL A 61 41.90 -44.33 -30.29
C VAL A 61 40.49 -44.82 -29.91
N GLU A 62 40.35 -46.08 -29.52
CA GLU A 62 39.07 -46.65 -29.09
C GLU A 62 38.47 -45.95 -27.86
N GLN A 63 39.29 -45.62 -26.85
CA GLN A 63 38.84 -44.88 -25.67
C GLN A 63 38.46 -43.44 -26.00
N PHE A 64 39.19 -42.80 -26.91
CA PHE A 64 38.86 -41.46 -27.37
C PHE A 64 37.53 -41.47 -28.13
N ASP A 65 37.37 -42.37 -29.10
CA ASP A 65 36.15 -42.50 -29.88
C ASP A 65 34.94 -42.85 -29.02
N ALA A 66 35.12 -43.71 -28.01
CA ALA A 66 34.07 -44.04 -27.05
C ALA A 66 33.61 -42.80 -26.27
N THR A 67 34.54 -42.03 -25.71
CA THR A 67 34.20 -40.82 -24.92
C THR A 67 33.63 -39.70 -25.78
N CYS A 68 34.13 -39.51 -27.00
CA CYS A 68 33.54 -38.61 -27.99
C CYS A 68 32.11 -39.05 -28.35
N GLY A 69 31.88 -40.35 -28.57
CA GLY A 69 30.55 -40.90 -28.85
C GLY A 69 29.57 -40.73 -27.68
N ASP A 70 30.03 -40.93 -26.44
CA ASP A 70 29.23 -40.64 -25.23
C ASP A 70 28.87 -39.15 -25.15
N MET A 71 29.83 -38.25 -25.41
CA MET A 71 29.60 -36.82 -25.39
C MET A 71 28.62 -36.37 -26.49
N THR A 72 28.76 -36.91 -27.70
CA THR A 72 27.82 -36.62 -28.81
C THR A 72 26.40 -37.06 -28.45
N ARG A 73 26.24 -38.29 -27.92
CA ARG A 73 24.93 -38.76 -27.44
C ARG A 73 24.34 -37.87 -26.35
N ALA A 74 25.15 -37.45 -25.38
CA ALA A 74 24.69 -36.56 -24.32
C ALA A 74 24.23 -35.19 -24.86
N ILE A 75 24.89 -34.67 -25.89
CA ILE A 75 24.50 -33.43 -26.57
C ILE A 75 23.19 -33.63 -27.33
N GLU A 76 23.06 -34.70 -28.09
CA GLU A 76 21.83 -35.04 -28.83
C GLU A 76 20.63 -35.18 -27.87
N ASP A 77 20.80 -35.88 -26.75
CA ASP A 77 19.77 -36.02 -25.71
C ASP A 77 19.39 -34.66 -25.09
N ALA A 78 20.37 -33.78 -24.87
CA ALA A 78 20.11 -32.44 -24.34
C ALA A 78 19.34 -31.58 -25.35
N LEU A 79 19.67 -31.67 -26.63
CA LEU A 79 18.96 -30.97 -27.71
C LEU A 79 17.52 -31.48 -27.85
N ALA A 80 17.31 -32.80 -27.79
CA ALA A 80 15.97 -33.39 -27.85
C ALA A 80 15.09 -32.91 -26.68
N LYS A 81 15.63 -32.86 -25.46
CA LYS A 81 14.92 -32.31 -24.29
C LYS A 81 14.62 -30.82 -24.45
N LEU A 82 15.54 -30.05 -25.03
CA LEU A 82 15.34 -28.63 -25.29
C LEU A 82 14.22 -28.39 -26.32
N GLU A 83 14.17 -29.22 -27.37
CA GLU A 83 13.11 -29.17 -28.38
C GLU A 83 11.75 -29.51 -27.78
N GLU A 84 11.66 -30.57 -26.96
CA GLU A 84 10.44 -30.91 -26.21
C GLU A 84 9.99 -29.73 -25.34
N GLN A 85 10.91 -29.15 -24.55
CA GLN A 85 10.60 -27.96 -23.75
C GLN A 85 10.13 -26.78 -24.62
N HIS A 86 10.79 -26.49 -25.72
CA HIS A 86 10.41 -25.41 -26.64
C HIS A 86 8.98 -25.59 -27.17
N THR A 87 8.60 -26.82 -27.51
CA THR A 87 7.23 -27.12 -27.97
C THR A 87 6.20 -26.90 -26.86
N LEU A 88 6.49 -27.34 -25.63
CA LEU A 88 5.62 -27.14 -24.47
C LEU A 88 5.46 -25.64 -24.13
N TRP A 89 6.55 -24.88 -24.15
CA TRP A 89 6.50 -23.43 -23.91
C TRP A 89 5.71 -22.69 -24.98
N THR A 90 5.85 -23.11 -26.24
CA THR A 90 5.08 -22.53 -27.35
C THR A 90 3.59 -22.81 -27.18
N GLN A 91 3.21 -24.05 -26.85
CA GLN A 91 1.82 -24.41 -26.56
C GLN A 91 1.24 -23.62 -25.37
N ALA A 92 2.00 -23.49 -24.28
CA ALA A 92 1.58 -22.71 -23.11
C ALA A 92 1.40 -21.23 -23.47
N LEU A 93 2.28 -20.67 -24.32
CA LEU A 93 2.15 -19.30 -24.80
C LEU A 93 0.90 -19.13 -25.66
N ASP A 94 0.63 -20.05 -26.59
CA ASP A 94 -0.56 -20.03 -27.43
C ASP A 94 -1.85 -20.11 -26.59
N GLU A 95 -1.87 -20.96 -25.55
CA GLU A 95 -2.99 -21.07 -24.62
C GLU A 95 -3.20 -19.76 -23.84
N ILE A 96 -2.13 -19.13 -23.36
CA ILE A 96 -2.20 -17.83 -22.70
C ILE A 96 -2.73 -16.78 -23.67
N GLN A 97 -2.24 -16.73 -24.91
CA GLN A 97 -2.71 -15.79 -25.93
C GLN A 97 -4.19 -15.97 -26.22
N LEU A 98 -4.66 -17.21 -26.37
CA LEU A 98 -6.07 -17.54 -26.54
C LEU A 98 -6.90 -17.08 -25.34
N ASN A 99 -6.46 -17.41 -24.12
CA ASN A 99 -7.15 -17.05 -22.90
C ASN A 99 -7.21 -15.53 -22.67
N VAL A 100 -6.13 -14.80 -22.98
CA VAL A 100 -6.07 -13.35 -22.92
C VAL A 100 -6.98 -12.73 -23.99
N GLY A 101 -6.96 -13.28 -25.21
CA GLY A 101 -7.86 -12.88 -26.29
C GLY A 101 -9.33 -13.03 -25.90
N ASN A 102 -9.70 -14.15 -25.28
CA ASN A 102 -11.06 -14.42 -24.82
C ASN A 102 -11.47 -13.53 -23.63
N LYS A 103 -10.58 -13.31 -22.65
CA LYS A 103 -10.87 -12.45 -21.47
C LYS A 103 -11.01 -10.97 -21.82
N LEU A 104 -10.47 -10.54 -22.95
CA LEU A 104 -10.58 -9.18 -23.47
C LEU A 104 -11.47 -9.13 -24.69
N ASP A 105 -12.49 -9.99 -24.78
CA ASP A 105 -13.41 -9.92 -25.90
C ASP A 105 -14.25 -8.64 -25.79
N LYS A 106 -13.78 -7.61 -26.49
CA LYS A 106 -14.44 -6.32 -26.65
C LYS A 106 -15.87 -6.50 -27.17
N ALA A 107 -16.16 -7.61 -27.84
CA ALA A 107 -17.50 -7.98 -28.28
C ALA A 107 -18.44 -8.30 -27.11
N GLU A 108 -17.99 -8.88 -25.99
CA GLU A 108 -18.83 -9.13 -24.82
C GLU A 108 -18.98 -7.88 -23.93
N LEU A 109 -17.94 -7.05 -23.85
CA LEU A 109 -17.97 -5.82 -23.06
C LEU A 109 -18.76 -4.68 -23.75
N ALA A 110 -18.87 -4.70 -25.09
CA ALA A 110 -19.59 -3.67 -25.85
C ALA A 110 -21.11 -3.64 -25.53
N PRO A 111 -21.86 -4.76 -25.53
CA PRO A 111 -23.26 -4.79 -25.13
C PRO A 111 -23.49 -4.29 -23.70
N MET A 112 -22.61 -4.65 -22.76
CA MET A 112 -22.72 -4.20 -21.37
C MET A 112 -22.49 -2.69 -21.24
N ARG A 113 -21.46 -2.15 -21.92
CA ARG A 113 -21.21 -0.72 -22.02
C ARG A 113 -22.42 0.02 -22.62
N ASP A 114 -22.98 -0.51 -23.69
CA ASP A 114 -24.11 0.11 -24.39
C ASP A 114 -25.38 0.07 -23.53
N PHE A 115 -25.62 -1.01 -22.78
CA PHE A 115 -26.69 -1.09 -21.79
C PHE A 115 -26.55 -0.04 -20.68
N ILE A 116 -25.35 0.11 -20.11
CA ILE A 116 -25.08 1.11 -19.05
C ILE A 116 -25.27 2.53 -19.60
N ASN A 117 -24.73 2.82 -20.78
CA ASN A 117 -24.88 4.12 -21.43
C ASN A 117 -26.36 4.45 -21.71
N ASN A 118 -27.14 3.48 -22.17
CA ASN A 118 -28.58 3.65 -22.39
C ASN A 118 -29.33 3.92 -21.08
N LYS A 119 -28.99 3.22 -19.99
CA LYS A 119 -29.59 3.46 -18.67
C LYS A 119 -29.23 4.85 -18.13
N LEU A 120 -27.98 5.27 -18.26
CA LEU A 120 -27.52 6.61 -17.85
C LEU A 120 -28.21 7.71 -18.66
N LYS A 121 -28.31 7.53 -19.98
CA LYS A 121 -29.00 8.48 -20.87
C LYS A 121 -30.48 8.60 -20.51
N HIS A 122 -31.15 7.47 -20.29
CA HIS A 122 -32.54 7.46 -19.86
C HIS A 122 -32.75 8.09 -18.47
N LEU A 123 -31.84 7.90 -17.52
CA LEU A 123 -31.86 8.59 -16.24
C LEU A 123 -31.64 10.10 -16.40
N GLN A 124 -30.69 10.50 -17.25
CA GLN A 124 -30.43 11.90 -17.56
C GLN A 124 -31.67 12.58 -18.17
N ASP A 125 -32.36 11.90 -19.08
CA ASP A 125 -33.57 12.42 -19.73
C ASP A 125 -34.72 12.53 -18.73
N ARG A 126 -34.89 11.55 -17.83
CA ARG A 126 -35.87 11.65 -16.73
C ARG A 126 -35.56 12.77 -15.75
N LEU A 127 -34.29 12.98 -15.41
CA LEU A 127 -33.89 14.09 -14.54
C LEU A 127 -34.13 15.44 -15.21
N LYS A 128 -33.85 15.56 -16.51
CA LYS A 128 -34.19 16.75 -17.30
C LYS A 128 -35.70 17.01 -17.33
N SER A 129 -36.51 15.99 -17.55
CA SER A 129 -37.97 16.13 -17.56
C SER A 129 -38.53 16.49 -16.19
N LEU A 130 -37.99 15.94 -15.11
CA LEU A 130 -38.37 16.32 -13.74
C LEU A 130 -37.95 17.76 -13.42
N ALA A 131 -36.77 18.18 -13.88
CA ALA A 131 -36.31 19.55 -13.70
C ALA A 131 -37.16 20.56 -14.47
N SER A 132 -37.60 20.24 -15.69
CA SER A 132 -38.53 21.09 -16.45
C SER A 132 -39.91 21.13 -15.81
N LEU A 133 -40.47 19.98 -15.39
CA LEU A 133 -41.77 19.94 -14.73
C LEU A 133 -41.77 20.73 -13.41
N LYS A 134 -40.66 20.70 -12.66
CA LYS A 134 -40.49 21.49 -11.44
C LYS A 134 -40.45 22.99 -11.76
N LYS A 135 -39.82 23.39 -12.86
CA LYS A 135 -39.77 24.79 -13.29
C LYS A 135 -41.16 25.32 -13.67
N ASP A 136 -42.00 24.47 -14.27
CA ASP A 136 -43.33 24.85 -14.76
C ASP A 136 -44.40 24.83 -13.64
N ASN A 137 -44.22 24.00 -12.60
CA ASN A 137 -45.13 23.91 -11.43
C ASN A 137 -44.74 24.83 -10.26
N GLU A 138 -43.74 25.71 -10.40
CA GLU A 138 -43.39 26.67 -9.36
C GLU A 138 -44.40 27.84 -9.34
N ALA A 139 -45.28 27.87 -8.33
CA ALA A 139 -46.25 28.94 -8.14
C ALA A 139 -45.57 30.32 -8.05
N ALA A 140 -46.19 31.34 -8.68
CA ALA A 140 -45.71 32.72 -8.63
C ALA A 140 -45.75 33.26 -7.18
N GLY A 141 -44.64 33.08 -6.44
CA GLY A 141 -44.52 33.52 -5.05
C GLY A 141 -43.57 32.66 -4.19
N THR A 142 -43.33 31.40 -4.55
CA THR A 142 -42.44 30.48 -3.79
C THR A 142 -40.96 30.59 -4.18
N LYS A 143 -40.51 31.77 -4.64
CA LYS A 143 -39.08 32.01 -4.94
C LYS A 143 -38.30 32.10 -3.63
N SER A 144 -38.02 30.96 -3.00
CA SER A 144 -37.06 30.90 -1.90
C SER A 144 -35.70 31.34 -2.44
N LYS A 145 -35.26 32.55 -2.08
CA LYS A 145 -33.98 33.09 -2.52
C LYS A 145 -32.88 32.21 -1.94
N PHE A 146 -32.15 31.51 -2.79
CA PHE A 146 -30.97 30.76 -2.38
C PHE A 146 -29.73 31.61 -2.65
N LEU A 147 -28.83 31.68 -1.67
CA LEU A 147 -27.48 32.21 -1.87
C LEU A 147 -26.68 31.13 -2.59
N ARG A 148 -26.18 31.47 -3.78
CA ARG A 148 -25.25 30.65 -4.55
C ARG A 148 -23.84 31.20 -4.36
N ASN A 149 -22.82 30.37 -4.56
CA ASN A 149 -21.40 30.74 -4.45
C ASN A 149 -21.01 31.13 -3.01
N VAL A 150 -21.39 30.31 -2.04
CA VAL A 150 -20.95 30.46 -0.64
C VAL A 150 -20.16 29.21 -0.25
N ASN A 151 -18.98 29.40 0.31
CA ASN A 151 -18.10 28.29 0.70
C ASN A 151 -18.42 27.86 2.13
N CYS A 152 -18.41 26.55 2.38
CA CYS A 152 -18.58 26.01 3.73
C CYS A 152 -17.34 26.31 4.57
N ILE A 153 -17.49 27.02 5.69
CA ILE A 153 -16.36 27.41 6.55
C ILE A 153 -15.55 26.20 7.07
N SER A 154 -16.19 25.03 7.17
CA SER A 154 -15.54 23.82 7.69
C SER A 154 -14.75 23.03 6.66
N CYS A 155 -15.07 23.15 5.36
CA CYS A 155 -14.44 22.32 4.31
C CYS A 155 -14.21 23.04 2.98
N ASP A 156 -14.43 24.35 2.93
CA ASP A 156 -14.33 25.27 1.78
C ASP A 156 -15.08 24.86 0.49
N LYS A 157 -15.89 23.80 0.55
CA LYS A 157 -16.70 23.34 -0.58
C LYS A 157 -17.78 24.36 -0.91
N ASP A 158 -18.06 24.56 -2.19
CA ASP A 158 -19.16 25.39 -2.68
C ASP A 158 -20.52 24.79 -2.27
N VAL A 159 -21.32 25.57 -1.55
CA VAL A 159 -22.65 25.16 -1.06
C VAL A 159 -23.69 26.22 -1.41
N VAL A 160 -24.94 25.77 -1.55
CA VAL A 160 -26.12 26.62 -1.74
C VAL A 160 -26.91 26.68 -0.44
N MET A 161 -27.16 27.87 0.09
CA MET A 161 -27.94 28.05 1.32
C MET A 161 -29.26 28.78 1.07
N ARG A 162 -30.32 28.40 1.79
CA ARG A 162 -31.60 29.12 1.74
C ARG A 162 -31.46 30.44 2.51
N LYS A 163 -31.68 31.58 1.86
CA LYS A 163 -31.75 32.88 2.55
C LYS A 163 -33.01 32.88 3.42
N GLN A 164 -32.85 33.08 4.74
CA GLN A 164 -34.01 33.35 5.59
C GLN A 164 -34.71 34.61 5.08
N VAL A 165 -36.05 34.56 4.99
CA VAL A 165 -36.85 35.71 4.58
C VAL A 165 -36.64 36.80 5.63
N ASP A 166 -36.34 38.01 5.16
CA ASP A 166 -36.02 39.14 6.02
C ASP A 166 -37.21 39.43 6.94
N SER A 167 -37.03 39.26 8.27
CA SER A 167 -38.12 39.47 9.24
C SER A 167 -38.67 40.89 9.23
N SER A 168 -37.93 41.84 8.64
CA SER A 168 -38.36 43.22 8.38
C SER A 168 -39.53 43.35 7.39
N LEU A 169 -39.82 42.30 6.62
CA LEU A 169 -40.99 42.24 5.72
C LEU A 169 -42.28 41.90 6.46
N TYR A 170 -42.21 41.50 7.73
CA TYR A 170 -43.39 41.25 8.55
C TYR A 170 -43.72 42.47 9.42
N PRO A 171 -45.00 42.84 9.56
CA PRO A 171 -45.41 43.93 10.45
C PRO A 171 -44.92 43.66 11.88
N LYS A 172 -44.26 44.65 12.51
CA LYS A 172 -43.82 44.52 13.90
C LYS A 172 -45.03 44.38 14.83
N PRO A 173 -45.06 43.40 15.75
CA PRO A 173 -46.15 43.28 16.70
C PRO A 173 -46.19 44.51 17.64
N PRO A 174 -47.38 44.96 18.08
CA PRO A 174 -47.51 46.11 18.97
C PRO A 174 -46.87 45.83 20.34
N ALA A 175 -46.26 46.86 20.93
CA ALA A 175 -45.60 46.76 22.23
C ALA A 175 -46.63 46.51 23.35
N LEU A 176 -46.30 45.58 24.25
CA LEU A 176 -47.12 45.27 25.43
C LEU A 176 -46.96 46.35 26.52
N PRO A 177 -48.01 46.62 27.33
CA PRO A 177 -47.99 47.69 28.31
C PRO A 177 -47.00 47.43 29.47
N PRO A 178 -46.39 48.49 30.07
CA PRO A 178 -45.44 48.32 31.17
C PRO A 178 -46.15 47.89 32.45
N THR A 179 -45.81 46.71 32.98
CA THR A 179 -46.40 46.22 34.24
C THR A 179 -45.63 46.79 35.45
N ARG A 180 -46.31 47.49 36.37
CA ARG A 180 -45.76 47.94 37.68
C ARG A 180 -45.62 46.78 38.70
N ASN A 181 -45.15 45.63 38.26
CA ASN A 181 -45.00 44.47 39.14
C ASN A 181 -43.75 44.63 40.02
N MET A 182 -43.93 44.55 41.34
CA MET A 182 -42.84 44.59 42.33
C MET A 182 -42.03 43.28 42.40
N ALA A 183 -42.40 42.27 41.62
CA ALA A 183 -41.69 40.99 41.51
C ALA A 183 -40.16 41.09 41.31
N PRO A 184 -39.60 42.04 40.53
CA PRO A 184 -38.16 42.20 40.41
C PRO A 184 -37.49 42.60 41.73
N TYR A 185 -38.18 43.38 42.57
CA TYR A 185 -37.70 43.81 43.88
C TYR A 185 -37.79 42.67 44.91
N LEU A 186 -38.91 41.94 44.92
CA LEU A 186 -39.09 40.75 45.76
C LEU A 186 -38.07 39.64 45.44
N ALA A 187 -37.77 39.41 44.16
CA ALA A 187 -36.75 38.45 43.74
C ALA A 187 -35.35 38.84 44.25
N TYR A 188 -35.05 40.14 44.30
CA TYR A 188 -33.79 40.65 44.83
C TYR A 188 -33.67 40.46 46.36
N GLU A 189 -34.72 40.77 47.13
CA GLU A 189 -34.71 40.58 48.59
C GLU A 189 -34.59 39.10 48.99
N LEU A 190 -35.29 38.21 48.28
CA LEU A 190 -35.18 36.76 48.50
C LEU A 190 -33.79 36.22 48.18
N ASP A 191 -33.10 36.77 47.18
CA ASP A 191 -31.71 36.39 46.86
C ASP A 191 -30.74 36.83 47.97
N GLN A 192 -30.98 37.99 48.60
CA GLN A 192 -30.18 38.44 49.74
C GLN A 192 -30.35 37.52 50.96
N LEU A 193 -31.58 37.06 51.25
CA LEU A 193 -31.83 36.10 52.33
C LEU A 193 -31.12 34.76 52.09
N ARG A 194 -31.18 34.23 50.86
CA ARG A 194 -30.49 32.97 50.48
C ARG A 194 -28.97 33.06 50.61
N LYS A 195 -28.38 34.24 50.39
CA LYS A 195 -26.93 34.46 50.58
C LYS A 195 -26.55 34.52 52.05
N GLN A 196 -27.41 35.07 52.92
CA GLN A 196 -27.17 35.13 54.37
C GLN A 196 -27.23 33.74 55.01
N GLU A 197 -28.18 32.87 54.62
CA GLU A 197 -28.25 31.49 55.11
C GLU A 197 -26.99 30.67 54.78
N LYS A 198 -26.33 30.95 53.65
CA LYS A 198 -25.10 30.24 53.23
C LYS A 198 -23.83 30.64 53.99
N CYS A 199 -23.82 31.77 54.70
CA CYS A 199 -22.66 32.23 55.47
C CYS A 199 -22.69 31.82 56.96
N VAL A 200 -23.72 31.10 57.41
CA VAL A 200 -23.76 30.57 58.79
C VAL A 200 -23.04 29.20 58.82
N PRO A 201 -21.91 29.04 59.54
CA PRO A 201 -21.18 27.79 59.53
C PRO A 201 -21.83 26.85 60.55
N ASN A 202 -22.82 26.07 60.14
CA ASN A 202 -23.29 24.97 60.98
C ASN A 202 -23.35 23.68 60.17
N SER A 203 -22.57 22.70 60.63
CA SER A 203 -22.43 21.34 60.11
C SER A 203 -21.51 21.17 58.90
N ARG A 204 -20.19 21.09 59.18
CA ARG A 204 -19.20 20.39 58.34
C ARG A 204 -19.53 18.90 58.34
N ASN A 205 -20.36 18.45 57.39
CA ASN A 205 -20.51 17.02 57.12
C ASN A 205 -19.85 16.70 55.78
N LEU A 206 -18.58 16.26 55.84
CA LEU A 206 -17.77 15.90 54.67
C LEU A 206 -18.44 14.82 53.81
N ASN A 207 -19.28 13.98 54.45
CA ASN A 207 -20.01 12.89 53.80
C ASN A 207 -21.08 13.37 52.80
N ALA A 208 -21.61 14.58 52.97
CA ALA A 208 -22.58 15.14 52.01
C ALA A 208 -21.91 15.55 50.69
N PHE A 209 -20.66 16.02 50.76
CA PHE A 209 -19.87 16.38 49.58
C PHE A 209 -19.41 15.12 48.82
N GLU A 210 -19.01 14.08 49.54
CA GLU A 210 -18.59 12.82 48.95
C GLU A 210 -19.75 12.11 48.22
N ASN A 211 -20.94 12.08 48.83
CA ASN A 211 -22.13 11.50 48.20
C ASN A 211 -22.59 12.28 46.94
N ALA A 212 -22.40 13.60 46.90
CA ALA A 212 -22.73 14.42 45.74
C ALA A 212 -21.74 14.22 44.57
N VAL A 213 -20.45 13.96 44.87
CA VAL A 213 -19.42 13.67 43.85
C VAL A 213 -19.56 12.26 43.28
N HIS A 214 -20.00 11.29 44.08
CA HIS A 214 -20.19 9.91 43.62
C HIS A 214 -21.47 9.69 42.79
N SER A 215 -22.57 10.41 43.08
CA SER A 215 -23.79 10.36 42.25
C SER A 215 -23.61 10.97 40.84
N ALA A 216 -22.62 11.85 40.63
CA ALA A 216 -22.36 12.46 39.33
C ALA A 216 -21.61 11.54 38.34
N LYS A 217 -21.17 10.34 38.75
CA LYS A 217 -20.39 9.42 37.91
C LYS A 217 -21.19 8.26 37.29
N THR A 218 -22.46 8.08 37.63
CA THR A 218 -23.25 6.89 37.22
C THR A 218 -24.58 7.19 36.54
N ALA A 219 -24.67 8.28 35.76
CA ALA A 219 -25.73 8.44 34.76
C ALA A 219 -25.23 9.27 33.56
N ARG A 220 -24.65 8.59 32.57
CA ARG A 220 -24.42 9.15 31.23
C ARG A 220 -25.72 9.04 30.42
N GLY A 221 -26.48 10.13 30.38
CA GLY A 221 -27.48 10.43 29.34
C GLY A 221 -27.14 11.79 28.71
N PRO A 222 -27.46 12.04 27.42
CA PRO A 222 -26.91 13.16 26.67
C PRO A 222 -27.74 14.43 26.88
N ASP A 223 -27.81 14.93 28.11
CA ASP A 223 -28.33 16.26 28.38
C ASP A 223 -27.32 17.01 29.24
N ASN A 224 -26.58 17.92 28.60
CA ASN A 224 -25.70 18.87 29.27
C ASN A 224 -26.51 19.95 29.98
N LEU A 225 -27.32 19.57 30.99
CA LEU A 225 -27.78 20.53 32.01
C LEU A 225 -26.82 20.47 33.19
N CYS A 226 -25.60 20.96 32.95
CA CYS A 226 -24.72 21.34 34.04
C CYS A 226 -25.29 22.64 34.62
N ASN A 227 -25.98 22.58 35.76
CA ASN A 227 -26.35 23.77 36.53
C ASN A 227 -25.10 24.35 37.24
N ARG A 228 -24.05 24.63 36.46
CA ARG A 228 -22.89 25.39 36.91
C ARG A 228 -23.33 26.84 36.95
N TYR A 229 -23.32 27.40 38.15
CA TYR A 229 -23.34 28.83 38.33
C TYR A 229 -22.02 29.40 37.78
N CYS A 230 -21.96 29.65 36.47
CA CYS A 230 -20.84 30.33 35.83
C CYS A 230 -20.91 31.80 36.21
N GLY A 231 -20.31 32.12 37.35
CA GLY A 231 -20.29 33.47 37.86
C GLY A 231 -19.40 33.62 39.08
N GLY A 232 -18.14 34.03 38.85
CA GLY A 232 -17.23 34.46 39.92
C GLY A 232 -17.68 35.79 40.55
N SER A 233 -16.86 36.35 41.44
CA SER A 233 -17.10 37.62 42.14
C SER A 233 -17.51 38.81 41.24
N HIS A 234 -17.22 38.74 39.94
CA HIS A 234 -17.56 39.76 38.94
C HIS A 234 -19.00 39.70 38.39
N THR A 235 -19.77 38.65 38.69
CA THR A 235 -21.19 38.52 38.27
C THR A 235 -22.20 38.78 39.40
N LEU A 236 -21.72 39.18 40.58
CA LEU A 236 -22.57 39.60 41.70
C LEU A 236 -22.73 41.13 41.64
N THR A 237 -23.70 41.62 40.87
CA THR A 237 -24.05 43.05 40.92
C THR A 237 -24.94 43.31 42.13
N THR A 238 -24.47 44.06 43.13
CA THR A 238 -25.34 44.64 44.16
C THR A 238 -26.11 45.83 43.56
N PRO A 239 -27.33 46.17 44.04
CA PRO A 239 -28.14 47.26 43.49
C PRO A 239 -27.44 48.61 43.58
N GLN A 240 -26.59 48.82 44.57
CA GLN A 240 -25.77 50.04 44.66
C GLN A 240 -24.73 50.14 43.54
N GLN A 241 -24.37 49.03 42.89
CA GLN A 241 -23.45 48.95 41.76
C GLN A 241 -24.15 49.02 40.40
N ARG A 242 -25.49 48.97 40.36
CA ARG A 242 -26.29 49.01 39.12
C ARG A 242 -26.60 50.44 38.65
N VAL A 243 -26.05 51.46 39.29
CA VAL A 243 -26.25 52.85 38.88
C VAL A 243 -24.93 53.61 38.82
N THR A 244 -24.26 53.57 37.66
CA THR A 244 -23.15 54.49 37.36
C THR A 244 -23.28 55.20 36.00
N ARG A 245 -24.45 55.15 35.34
CA ARG A 245 -24.82 56.09 34.27
C ARG A 245 -26.33 56.32 34.20
N LEU A 246 -26.83 57.27 34.99
CA LEU A 246 -28.22 57.77 34.89
C LEU A 246 -28.50 58.59 33.61
N GLY A 247 -27.48 58.85 32.78
CA GLY A 247 -27.63 59.70 31.59
C GLY A 247 -28.34 59.01 30.42
N HIS A 248 -28.20 57.70 30.23
CA HIS A 248 -28.55 57.06 28.96
C HIS A 248 -29.90 56.30 28.95
N PHE A 249 -30.55 56.15 30.11
CA PHE A 249 -31.81 55.42 30.23
C PHE A 249 -33.03 56.26 29.83
N LEU A 250 -32.99 57.58 30.07
CA LEU A 250 -34.12 58.47 29.76
C LEU A 250 -34.25 58.80 28.26
N GLU A 251 -33.12 58.90 27.54
CA GLU A 251 -33.12 59.31 26.12
C GLU A 251 -33.53 58.21 25.13
N GLN A 252 -33.44 56.93 25.51
CA GLN A 252 -33.72 55.84 24.57
C GLN A 252 -35.07 55.13 24.81
N TRP A 253 -35.64 55.21 26.02
CA TRP A 253 -36.87 54.46 26.36
C TRP A 253 -37.79 55.16 27.39
N GLY A 254 -37.76 56.49 27.50
CA GLY A 254 -38.80 57.27 28.19
C GLY A 254 -39.94 57.63 27.25
N PRO A 255 -41.20 57.79 27.71
CA PRO A 255 -42.26 58.34 26.87
C PRO A 255 -41.84 59.73 26.39
N GLU A 256 -41.85 59.95 25.06
CA GLU A 256 -41.68 61.26 24.45
C GLU A 256 -42.82 62.16 24.92
N ILE A 257 -42.57 62.99 25.93
CA ILE A 257 -43.47 64.07 26.32
C ILE A 257 -43.27 65.16 25.28
N ALA A 258 -44.02 65.07 24.17
CA ALA A 258 -44.11 66.15 23.22
C ALA A 258 -44.71 67.38 23.93
N PRO A 259 -44.08 68.57 23.87
CA PRO A 259 -44.72 69.78 24.36
C PRO A 259 -45.96 70.06 23.50
N ALA A 260 -47.14 70.00 24.12
CA ALA A 260 -48.38 70.44 23.51
C ALA A 260 -48.25 71.94 23.21
N ASN A 261 -48.05 72.27 21.93
CA ASN A 261 -48.08 73.65 21.47
C ASN A 261 -49.48 73.90 20.89
N ASP A 262 -50.29 74.63 21.66
CA ASP A 262 -51.62 75.09 21.31
C ASP A 262 -51.62 75.90 20.02
N GLN A 263 -52.30 75.39 18.99
CA GLN A 263 -52.76 76.21 17.88
C GLN A 263 -54.28 76.06 17.70
N ASN A 264 -54.96 77.01 18.32
CA ASN A 264 -56.27 77.58 17.98
C ASN A 264 -56.84 77.13 16.63
N ILE A 265 -57.89 76.29 16.67
CA ILE A 265 -58.88 76.20 15.60
C ILE A 265 -60.14 76.87 16.14
N ARG A 266 -60.38 78.11 15.70
CA ARG A 266 -61.62 78.86 15.95
C ARG A 266 -62.80 78.11 15.32
N GLY A 267 -63.77 77.74 16.14
CA GLY A 267 -65.11 77.37 15.68
C GLY A 267 -65.85 78.62 15.18
N THR A 268 -66.49 78.50 14.02
CA THR A 268 -67.51 79.44 13.55
C THR A 268 -68.87 78.90 13.97
N ASP A 269 -69.46 79.53 14.98
CA ASP A 269 -70.84 79.31 15.36
C ASP A 269 -71.77 79.94 14.31
N GLY A 270 -72.81 79.21 13.89
CA GLY A 270 -73.96 79.80 13.20
C GLY A 270 -74.45 79.10 11.92
N LYS A 271 -74.97 77.87 12.05
CA LYS A 271 -76.20 77.36 11.40
C LYS A 271 -76.57 75.99 11.95
#